data_AF-A0A5B8BZS9-F1
#
_entry.id   AF-A0A5B8BZS9-F1
#
_cell.length_a   1.000
_cell.length_b   1.000
_cell.length_c   1.000
_cell.angle_alpha   90.00
_cell.angle_beta   90.00
_cell.angle_gamma   90.00
#
_symmetry.space_group_name_H-M   'P 1'
#
loop_
_entity.id
_entity.type
_entity.pdbx_description
1 polymer ?
#
loop_
_entity_poly.entity_id
_entity_poly.type
_entity_poly.pdbx_seq_one_letter_code
_entity_poly.pdbx_strand_id
1 'polypeptide(L)'
;MELEEFQGPALVLGSVRGRRSFGVTTDGHLTGLFYSQVWHPGENRASCLHDGGIVVRRPDGGIGVSWSSAREIGAGHGLQGCTCGFYAYYREDPFASSRRISGIVEGYGRVVLGTGGFRCEKARVLALLRPPAASADTGTDVDAVRGAGGPSDGSGPAGPAGDVLLGSLAPDELPAVDLVRVRATYPEVVIFDREEDMLAVFPPTADGPEL
;
A
#
# COMPACT_ATOMS: atom_id res chain seq x y z
N MET A 1 3.56 -12.34 -0.95
CA MET A 1 3.16 -11.83 0.38
C MET A 1 2.37 -12.93 1.03
N GLU A 2 2.92 -13.56 2.07
CA GLU A 2 2.16 -14.55 2.84
C GLU A 2 1.18 -13.79 3.73
N LEU A 3 -0.12 -14.02 3.55
CA LEU A 3 -1.16 -13.27 4.26
C LEU A 3 -1.10 -13.48 5.78
N GLU A 4 -0.47 -14.58 6.21
CA GLU A 4 -0.29 -14.99 7.61
C GLU A 4 0.52 -13.98 8.41
N GLU A 5 1.52 -13.31 7.80
CA GLU A 5 2.34 -12.28 8.45
C GLU A 5 1.55 -11.03 8.87
N PHE A 6 0.30 -10.90 8.39
CA PHE A 6 -0.60 -9.77 8.61
C PHE A 6 -1.96 -10.21 9.17
N GLN A 7 -2.06 -11.43 9.68
CA GLN A 7 -3.24 -11.96 10.36
C GLN A 7 -2.99 -12.04 11.87
N GLY A 8 -3.97 -11.63 12.66
CA GLY A 8 -3.93 -11.71 14.13
C GLY A 8 -5.09 -10.94 14.77
N PRO A 9 -5.05 -10.66 16.08
CA PRO A 9 -6.18 -10.02 16.77
C PRO A 9 -6.43 -8.62 16.18
N ALA A 10 -7.64 -8.38 15.65
CA ALA A 10 -8.03 -7.05 15.19
C ALA A 10 -8.67 -6.28 16.33
N LEU A 11 -7.83 -5.60 17.11
CA LEU A 11 -8.12 -4.39 17.86
C LEU A 11 -6.88 -4.07 18.70
N VAL A 12 -6.26 -2.95 18.40
CA VAL A 12 -5.13 -2.39 19.16
C VAL A 12 -5.56 -1.02 19.63
N LEU A 13 -5.39 -0.75 20.92
CA LEU A 13 -5.59 0.59 21.46
C LEU A 13 -4.38 1.45 21.10
N GLY A 14 -4.61 2.58 20.43
CA GLY A 14 -3.57 3.53 20.05
C GLY A 14 -3.21 3.49 18.56
N SER A 15 -1.92 3.68 18.26
CA SER A 15 -1.37 3.63 16.92
C SER A 15 -0.14 2.72 16.87
N VAL A 16 0.12 2.18 15.68
CA VAL A 16 1.30 1.37 15.36
C VAL A 16 2.09 2.02 14.24
N ARG A 17 3.41 1.83 14.24
CA ARG A 17 4.31 2.39 13.24
C ARG A 17 5.01 1.29 12.50
N GLY A 18 5.16 1.46 11.19
CA GLY A 18 5.82 0.49 10.35
C GLY A 18 6.41 1.13 9.10
N ARG A 19 7.34 0.39 8.50
CA ARG A 19 7.98 0.71 7.24
C ARG A 19 7.09 0.31 6.07
N ARG A 20 7.07 1.14 5.03
CA ARG A 20 6.33 0.90 3.81
C ARG A 20 6.99 1.58 2.61
N SER A 21 6.97 0.90 1.48
CA SER A 21 7.37 1.43 0.18
C SER A 21 6.16 1.87 -0.62
N PHE A 22 6.35 2.95 -1.36
CA PHE A 22 5.34 3.62 -2.16
C PHE A 22 5.75 3.64 -3.63
N GLY A 23 4.76 3.52 -4.50
CA GLY A 23 4.88 4.03 -5.86
C GLY A 23 4.79 5.55 -5.83
N VAL A 24 5.28 6.21 -6.88
CA VAL A 24 5.22 7.66 -7.01
C VAL A 24 4.70 8.01 -8.41
N THR A 25 3.63 8.79 -8.48
CA THR A 25 3.12 9.28 -9.77
C THR A 25 4.00 10.41 -10.30
N THR A 26 3.85 10.76 -11.58
CA THR A 26 4.55 11.89 -12.19
C THR A 26 4.24 13.23 -11.54
N ASP A 27 3.09 13.34 -10.88
CA ASP A 27 2.67 14.54 -10.14
C ASP A 27 3.15 14.54 -8.68
N GLY A 28 3.93 13.54 -8.27
CA GLY A 28 4.51 13.43 -6.94
C GLY A 28 3.55 12.87 -5.88
N HIS A 29 2.46 12.21 -6.28
CA HIS A 29 1.59 11.50 -5.33
C HIS A 29 2.17 10.12 -5.01
N LEU A 30 2.14 9.75 -3.72
CA LEU A 30 2.45 8.41 -3.26
C LEU A 30 1.25 7.48 -3.55
N THR A 31 1.54 6.26 -3.97
CA THR A 31 0.53 5.23 -4.23
C THR A 31 0.87 3.93 -3.51
N GLY A 32 -0.13 3.06 -3.32
CA GLY A 32 0.15 1.67 -3.01
C GLY A 32 0.87 0.96 -4.16
N LEU A 33 1.57 -0.12 -3.81
CA LEU A 33 2.36 -0.92 -4.77
C LEU A 33 1.49 -1.84 -5.63
N PHE A 34 0.55 -2.55 -4.98
CA PHE A 34 -0.34 -3.52 -5.61
C PHE A 34 -1.72 -2.95 -5.91
N TYR A 35 -2.14 -1.97 -5.12
CA TYR A 35 -3.37 -1.22 -5.31
C TYR A 35 -2.98 0.24 -5.43
N SER A 36 -3.24 0.85 -6.58
CA SER A 36 -2.87 2.23 -6.93
C SER A 36 -3.69 3.29 -6.18
N GLN A 37 -4.16 2.97 -4.96
CA GLN A 37 -4.76 3.95 -4.07
C GLN A 37 -3.74 5.06 -3.79
N VAL A 38 -4.15 6.28 -4.09
CA VAL A 38 -3.38 7.50 -3.80
C VAL A 38 -3.40 7.74 -2.29
N TRP A 39 -2.23 8.07 -1.75
CA TRP A 39 -2.07 8.56 -0.38
C TRP A 39 -2.13 10.08 -0.40
N HIS A 40 -2.89 10.66 0.50
CA HIS A 40 -3.00 12.10 0.70
C HIS A 40 -2.18 12.56 1.91
N PRO A 41 -1.78 13.84 1.94
CA PRO A 41 -1.35 14.54 3.16
C PRO A 41 -2.31 14.28 4.33
N GLY A 42 -1.77 14.06 5.53
CA GLY A 42 -2.57 13.75 6.71
C GLY A 42 -3.22 12.35 6.73
N GLU A 43 -4.47 12.27 7.22
CA GLU A 43 -5.20 11.01 7.42
C GLU A 43 -5.70 10.39 6.11
N ASN A 44 -5.29 9.15 5.89
CA ASN A 44 -5.75 8.29 4.81
C ASN A 44 -6.70 7.23 5.38
N ARG A 45 -7.76 6.92 4.64
CA ARG A 45 -8.72 5.87 5.00
C ARG A 45 -8.75 4.80 3.92
N ALA A 46 -8.63 3.55 4.33
CA ALA A 46 -8.73 2.40 3.45
C ALA A 46 -10.20 2.18 3.07
N SER A 47 -10.42 1.84 1.81
CA SER A 47 -11.73 1.51 1.25
C SER A 47 -11.75 0.04 0.85
N CYS A 48 -12.84 -0.64 1.15
CA CYS A 48 -13.09 -1.97 0.62
C CYS A 48 -13.76 -1.88 -0.75
N LEU A 49 -13.24 -2.66 -1.70
CA LEU A 49 -13.84 -2.87 -3.02
C LEU A 49 -14.52 -4.26 -3.17
N HIS A 50 -14.40 -5.14 -2.17
CA HIS A 50 -15.01 -6.48 -2.18
C HIS A 50 -16.48 -6.49 -1.69
N ASP A 51 -16.85 -5.68 -0.70
CA ASP A 51 -18.25 -5.55 -0.26
C ASP A 51 -18.96 -4.43 -1.02
N GLY A 52 -19.62 -4.77 -2.12
CA GLY A 52 -20.52 -3.79 -2.70
C GLY A 52 -20.96 -4.01 -4.11
N GLY A 53 -21.34 -5.24 -4.45
CA GLY A 53 -22.30 -5.43 -5.52
C GLY A 53 -23.51 -4.52 -5.29
N ILE A 54 -23.63 -3.38 -5.99
CA ILE A 54 -24.86 -2.60 -5.99
C ILE A 54 -25.83 -3.33 -6.91
N VAL A 55 -26.97 -3.75 -6.37
CA VAL A 55 -28.06 -4.26 -7.18
C VAL A 55 -28.62 -3.09 -7.99
N VAL A 56 -28.36 -3.09 -9.30
CA VAL A 56 -28.84 -2.08 -10.24
C VAL A 56 -29.97 -2.64 -11.08
N ARG A 57 -31.03 -1.85 -11.25
CA ARG A 57 -32.10 -2.16 -12.21
C ARG A 57 -31.65 -1.67 -13.59
N ARG A 58 -31.53 -2.60 -14.53
CA ARG A 58 -31.17 -2.29 -15.92
C ARG A 58 -32.36 -1.66 -16.65
N PRO A 59 -32.13 -0.88 -17.72
CA PRO A 59 -33.20 -0.27 -18.51
C PRO A 59 -34.19 -1.27 -19.13
N ASP A 60 -33.77 -2.52 -19.34
CA ASP A 60 -34.60 -3.63 -19.82
C ASP A 60 -35.48 -4.28 -18.74
N GLY A 61 -35.43 -3.77 -17.50
CA GLY A 61 -36.15 -4.32 -16.34
C GLY A 61 -35.42 -5.46 -15.62
N GLY A 62 -34.26 -5.89 -16.12
CA GLY A 62 -33.42 -6.91 -15.49
C GLY A 62 -32.73 -6.40 -14.22
N ILE A 63 -32.39 -7.32 -13.33
CA ILE A 63 -31.59 -7.02 -12.13
C ILE A 63 -30.12 -7.38 -12.44
N GLY A 64 -29.21 -6.43 -12.24
CA GLY A 64 -27.76 -6.63 -12.35
C GLY A 64 -27.04 -6.30 -11.05
N VAL A 65 -25.79 -6.75 -10.93
CA VAL A 65 -24.90 -6.40 -9.81
C VAL A 65 -23.75 -5.57 -10.37
N SER A 66 -23.54 -4.36 -9.84
CA SER A 66 -22.40 -3.50 -10.12
C SER A 66 -21.32 -3.72 -9.05
N TRP A 67 -20.16 -4.23 -9.43
CA TRP A 67 -19.20 -4.88 -8.54
C TRP A 67 -18.26 -3.95 -7.74
N SER A 68 -18.50 -2.64 -7.71
CA SER A 68 -17.56 -1.71 -7.05
C SER A 68 -18.24 -0.50 -6.41
N SER A 69 -18.90 -0.70 -5.27
CA SER A 69 -19.06 0.43 -4.34
C SER A 69 -17.88 0.45 -3.38
N ALA A 70 -16.98 1.42 -3.52
CA ALA A 70 -15.97 1.68 -2.50
C ALA A 70 -16.71 2.02 -1.19
N ARG A 71 -16.61 1.13 -0.19
CA ARG A 71 -17.17 1.34 1.13
C ARG A 71 -16.06 1.53 2.14
N GLU A 72 -16.32 2.31 3.18
CA GLU A 72 -15.45 2.26 4.36
C GLU A 72 -15.39 0.82 4.88
N ILE A 73 -14.23 0.42 5.42
CA ILE A 73 -14.07 -0.88 6.08
C ILE A 73 -15.00 -0.90 7.31
N GLY A 74 -16.23 -1.38 7.09
CA GLY A 74 -17.40 -1.27 7.97
C GLY A 74 -18.10 -2.61 8.17
N ALA A 75 -19.23 -2.60 8.88
CA ALA A 75 -19.89 -3.75 9.51
C ALA A 75 -20.22 -5.00 8.64
N GLY A 76 -20.06 -4.94 7.31
CA GLY A 76 -20.30 -6.08 6.42
C GLY A 76 -19.19 -7.15 6.45
N HIS A 77 -17.93 -6.74 6.59
CA HIS A 77 -16.78 -7.61 6.86
C HIS A 77 -15.61 -6.76 7.42
N GLY A 78 -15.08 -7.19 8.58
CA GLY A 78 -14.01 -6.46 9.28
C GLY A 78 -12.63 -6.66 8.64
N LEU A 79 -11.62 -5.97 9.18
CA LEU A 79 -10.23 -6.18 8.75
C LEU A 79 -9.78 -7.63 8.90
N GLN A 80 -10.30 -8.44 9.85
CA GLN A 80 -9.92 -9.87 9.91
C GLN A 80 -10.32 -10.66 8.64
N GLY A 81 -11.41 -10.25 7.98
CA GLY A 81 -12.00 -10.97 6.85
C GLY A 81 -11.77 -10.36 5.47
N CYS A 82 -11.14 -9.18 5.38
CA CYS A 82 -10.71 -8.59 4.10
C CYS A 82 -9.18 -8.56 3.98
N THR A 83 -8.67 -8.53 2.74
CA THR A 83 -7.31 -8.08 2.40
C THR A 83 -7.19 -6.54 2.26
N CYS A 84 -8.30 -5.83 2.44
CA CYS A 84 -8.39 -4.38 2.37
C CYS A 84 -7.63 -3.73 3.53
N GLY A 85 -6.88 -2.66 3.27
CA GLY A 85 -6.22 -1.89 4.32
C GLY A 85 -4.87 -1.33 3.88
N PHE A 86 -4.28 -0.52 4.75
CA PHE A 86 -2.89 -0.11 4.63
C PHE A 86 -2.00 -1.09 5.37
N TYR A 87 -0.95 -1.56 4.69
CA TYR A 87 0.01 -2.53 5.19
C TYR A 87 1.33 -1.84 5.52
N ALA A 88 1.99 -2.25 6.60
CA ALA A 88 3.35 -1.83 6.91
C ALA A 88 4.09 -2.87 7.74
N TYR A 89 5.41 -2.91 7.63
CA TYR A 89 6.30 -3.89 8.24
C TYR A 89 6.94 -3.32 9.52
N TYR A 90 7.11 -4.14 10.55
CA TYR A 90 7.86 -3.69 11.75
C TYR A 90 9.37 -3.62 11.49
N ARG A 91 9.87 -4.57 10.70
CA ARG A 91 11.30 -4.73 10.38
C ARG A 91 11.57 -4.30 8.95
N GLU A 92 12.29 -5.09 8.16
CA GLU A 92 12.61 -4.74 6.77
C GLU A 92 11.35 -4.77 5.89
N ASP A 93 11.24 -3.76 5.04
CA ASP A 93 10.22 -3.76 3.99
C ASP A 93 10.80 -4.45 2.74
N PRO A 94 10.28 -5.65 2.37
CA PRO A 94 10.81 -6.42 1.24
C PRO A 94 10.61 -5.73 -0.11
N PHE A 95 9.86 -4.61 -0.14
CA PHE A 95 9.57 -3.85 -1.34
C PHE A 95 10.42 -2.60 -1.51
N ALA A 96 11.37 -2.34 -0.61
CA ALA A 96 12.32 -1.24 -0.71
C ALA A 96 13.17 -1.37 -1.98
N SER A 97 13.27 -0.30 -2.76
CA SER A 97 14.12 -0.25 -3.95
C SER A 97 14.50 1.19 -4.30
N SER A 98 15.52 1.38 -5.13
CA SER A 98 15.97 2.71 -5.61
C SER A 98 14.95 3.44 -6.49
N ARG A 99 13.92 2.74 -6.96
CA ARG A 99 12.85 3.27 -7.83
C ARG A 99 11.54 3.53 -7.08
N ARG A 100 11.54 3.31 -5.76
CA ARG A 100 10.42 3.53 -4.86
C ARG A 100 10.83 4.47 -3.75
N ILE A 101 9.86 5.10 -3.11
CA ILE A 101 10.11 5.81 -1.86
C ILE A 101 9.74 4.88 -0.72
N SER A 102 10.68 4.62 0.19
CA SER A 102 10.38 3.99 1.47
C SER A 102 10.04 5.06 2.51
N GLY A 103 9.28 4.71 3.54
CA GLY A 103 8.90 5.64 4.59
C GLY A 103 8.31 4.95 5.82
N ILE A 104 8.03 5.76 6.84
CA ILE A 104 7.34 5.33 8.05
C ILE A 104 5.89 5.80 7.98
N VAL A 105 4.97 4.88 8.23
CA VAL A 105 3.55 5.17 8.39
C VAL A 105 3.10 4.89 9.81
N GLU A 106 2.16 5.71 10.27
CA GLU A 106 1.38 5.45 11.47
C GLU A 106 0.02 4.86 11.07
N GLY A 107 -0.29 3.65 11.53
CA GLY A 107 -1.59 3.00 11.39
C GLY A 107 -2.41 3.07 12.67
N TYR A 108 -3.71 3.31 12.55
CA TYR A 108 -4.64 3.41 13.69
C TYR A 108 -6.08 3.12 13.28
N GLY A 109 -7.00 3.24 14.25
CA GLY A 109 -8.38 2.82 14.12
C GLY A 109 -8.49 1.31 14.34
N ARG A 110 -9.18 0.62 13.45
CA ARG A 110 -9.09 -0.85 13.35
C ARG A 110 -7.71 -1.24 12.82
N VAL A 111 -7.01 -2.08 13.57
CA VAL A 111 -5.68 -2.58 13.24
C VAL A 111 -5.65 -4.08 13.49
N VAL A 112 -5.14 -4.84 12.52
CA VAL A 112 -4.75 -6.25 12.63
C VAL A 112 -3.24 -6.28 12.77
N LEU A 113 -2.74 -6.85 13.87
CA LEU A 113 -1.32 -7.13 14.02
C LEU A 113 -1.05 -8.55 13.53
N GLY A 114 -0.08 -8.72 12.65
CA GLY A 114 0.54 -10.01 12.41
C GLY A 114 1.99 -10.01 12.89
N THR A 115 2.73 -11.05 12.56
CA THR A 115 4.11 -11.26 13.02
C THR A 115 5.13 -10.42 12.25
N GLY A 116 4.89 -10.15 10.97
CA GLY A 116 5.78 -9.36 10.10
C GLY A 116 5.44 -7.86 10.07
N GLY A 117 4.19 -7.52 10.41
CA GLY A 117 3.70 -6.16 10.30
C GLY A 117 2.27 -6.00 10.78
N PHE A 118 1.61 -4.96 10.27
CA PHE A 118 0.20 -4.72 10.54
C PHE A 118 -0.57 -4.32 9.30
N ARG A 119 -1.89 -4.47 9.40
CA ARG A 119 -2.86 -3.92 8.47
C ARG A 119 -3.84 -3.03 9.22
N CYS A 120 -4.12 -1.83 8.70
CA CYS A 120 -4.98 -0.86 9.37
C CYS A 120 -6.01 -0.20 8.44
N GLU A 121 -7.08 0.32 9.03
CA GLU A 121 -8.11 1.07 8.29
C GLU A 121 -7.72 2.53 8.03
N LYS A 122 -6.90 3.11 8.90
CA LYS A 122 -6.46 4.51 8.80
C LYS A 122 -4.95 4.58 8.92
N ALA A 123 -4.34 5.43 8.12
CA ALA A 123 -2.91 5.65 8.17
C ALA A 123 -2.51 7.10 7.90
N ARG A 124 -1.34 7.50 8.38
CA ARG A 124 -0.64 8.75 8.01
C ARG A 124 0.78 8.44 7.62
N VAL A 125 1.32 9.18 6.66
CA VAL A 125 2.76 9.16 6.37
C VAL A 125 3.45 10.08 7.39
N LEU A 126 4.42 9.55 8.13
CA LEU A 126 5.19 10.33 9.11
C LEU A 126 6.52 10.81 8.54
N ALA A 127 7.18 9.96 7.76
CA ALA A 127 8.49 10.23 7.18
C ALA A 127 8.67 9.49 5.86
N LEU A 128 9.51 10.06 5.00
CA LEU A 128 9.96 9.44 3.76
C LEU A 128 11.49 9.37 3.75
N LEU A 129 12.01 8.36 3.07
CA LEU A 129 13.43 8.17 2.81
C LEU A 129 13.70 8.50 1.35
N ARG A 130 14.69 9.35 1.10
CA ARG A 130 15.23 9.60 -0.24
C ARG A 130 15.63 8.25 -0.85
N PRO A 131 15.13 7.91 -2.04
CA PRO A 131 15.61 6.73 -2.74
C PRO A 131 17.12 6.87 -2.99
N PRO A 132 17.93 5.83 -2.73
CA PRO A 132 19.34 5.87 -3.06
C PRO A 132 19.49 6.22 -4.55
N ALA A 133 20.47 7.07 -4.88
CA ALA A 133 20.71 7.46 -6.26
C ALA A 133 20.81 6.19 -7.12
N ALA A 134 20.00 6.12 -8.17
CA ALA A 134 20.07 5.00 -9.10
C ALA A 134 21.50 4.98 -9.64
N SER A 135 22.28 3.96 -9.26
CA SER A 135 23.59 3.74 -9.84
C SER A 135 23.38 3.56 -11.34
N ALA A 136 24.04 4.40 -12.14
CA ALA A 136 24.14 4.16 -13.56
C ALA A 136 24.94 2.85 -13.76
N ASP A 137 24.23 1.81 -14.18
CA ASP A 137 24.72 0.59 -14.84
C ASP A 137 25.37 -0.52 -13.99
N THR A 138 24.72 -1.69 -13.97
CA THR A 138 25.17 -2.98 -14.56
C THR A 138 24.21 -4.04 -14.06
N GLY A 139 23.54 -4.74 -14.99
CA GLY A 139 22.63 -5.83 -14.65
C GLY A 139 23.30 -6.88 -13.77
N THR A 140 22.82 -7.01 -12.54
CA THR A 140 22.98 -8.22 -11.76
C THR A 140 21.59 -8.79 -11.55
N ASP A 141 21.28 -9.75 -12.43
CA ASP A 141 20.26 -10.77 -12.22
C ASP A 141 20.32 -11.27 -10.78
N VAL A 142 19.20 -11.15 -10.08
CA VAL A 142 18.84 -12.06 -9.00
C VAL A 142 17.53 -12.71 -9.41
N ASP A 143 17.61 -14.03 -9.60
CA ASP A 143 16.57 -14.92 -10.08
C ASP A 143 15.17 -14.53 -9.60
N ALA A 144 14.38 -14.03 -10.55
CA ALA A 144 12.95 -13.94 -10.43
C ALA A 144 12.41 -15.37 -10.26
N VAL A 145 11.96 -15.69 -9.04
CA VAL A 145 11.19 -16.90 -8.74
C VAL A 145 9.92 -16.87 -9.60
N ARG A 146 10.01 -17.52 -10.77
CA ARG A 146 8.88 -18.02 -11.53
C ARG A 146 8.21 -19.10 -10.69
N GLY A 147 7.00 -18.83 -10.22
CA GLY A 147 6.14 -19.88 -9.71
C GLY A 147 5.05 -19.41 -8.76
N ALA A 148 3.92 -18.98 -9.32
CA ALA A 148 2.59 -19.34 -8.82
C ALA A 148 1.52 -18.78 -9.77
N GLY A 149 1.08 -19.60 -10.72
CA GLY A 149 -0.25 -19.43 -11.28
C GLY A 149 -1.27 -19.69 -10.17
N GLY A 150 -2.00 -18.65 -9.76
CA GLY A 150 -3.28 -18.79 -9.08
C GLY A 150 -4.40 -18.87 -10.12
N PRO A 151 -5.50 -19.61 -9.84
CA PRO A 151 -6.48 -19.98 -10.86
C PRO A 151 -7.18 -18.75 -11.44
N SER A 152 -7.12 -18.63 -12.76
CA SER A 152 -7.89 -17.68 -13.55
C SER A 152 -9.29 -18.22 -13.75
N ASP A 153 -10.27 -17.72 -12.99
CA ASP A 153 -11.67 -17.82 -13.38
C ASP A 153 -12.16 -16.44 -13.84
N GLY A 154 -12.02 -16.28 -15.15
CA GLY A 154 -12.85 -15.51 -16.09
C GLY A 154 -13.72 -14.35 -15.62
N SER A 155 -13.44 -13.20 -16.26
CA SER A 155 -14.41 -12.19 -16.72
C SER A 155 -14.73 -11.03 -15.77
N GLY A 156 -13.88 -10.00 -15.76
CA GLY A 156 -14.24 -8.63 -15.37
C GLY A 156 -14.05 -7.68 -16.56
N PRO A 157 -14.97 -6.73 -16.82
CA PRO A 157 -14.91 -5.89 -18.02
C PRO A 157 -13.86 -4.78 -17.89
N ALA A 158 -13.31 -4.39 -19.04
CA ALA A 158 -12.36 -3.31 -19.22
C ALA A 158 -12.87 -1.99 -18.59
N GLY A 159 -12.10 -1.46 -17.63
CA GLY A 159 -12.21 -0.06 -17.18
C GLY A 159 -11.71 0.89 -18.27
N PRO A 160 -12.15 2.16 -18.26
CA PRO A 160 -11.87 3.10 -19.34
C PRO A 160 -10.37 3.41 -19.42
N ALA A 161 -9.91 3.57 -20.66
CA ALA A 161 -8.55 3.86 -21.05
C ALA A 161 -8.05 5.19 -20.48
N GLY A 162 -6.80 5.21 -19.99
CA GLY A 162 -6.05 6.44 -19.81
C GLY A 162 -5.33 6.62 -18.49
N ASP A 163 -4.84 5.57 -17.83
CA ASP A 163 -3.71 5.70 -16.91
C ASP A 163 -2.91 4.40 -16.91
N VAL A 164 -1.61 4.50 -17.19
CA VAL A 164 -0.69 3.37 -17.07
C VAL A 164 -0.65 3.01 -15.59
N LEU A 165 -1.21 1.86 -15.22
CA LEU A 165 -1.08 1.30 -13.88
C LEU A 165 0.41 1.12 -13.58
N LEU A 166 0.98 2.02 -12.76
CA LEU A 166 2.37 1.95 -12.30
C LEU A 166 2.72 0.60 -11.64
N GLY A 167 1.71 -0.15 -11.19
CA GLY A 167 1.86 -1.51 -10.65
C GLY A 167 2.09 -2.60 -11.69
N SER A 168 2.02 -2.30 -13.00
CA SER A 168 2.18 -3.26 -14.09
C SER A 168 3.52 -3.13 -14.84
N LEU A 169 4.33 -2.13 -14.50
CA LEU A 169 5.68 -1.96 -15.03
C LEU A 169 6.67 -2.73 -14.16
N ALA A 170 7.67 -3.36 -14.79
CA ALA A 170 8.78 -3.92 -14.03
C ALA A 170 9.46 -2.78 -13.23
N PRO A 171 10.00 -3.04 -12.03
CA PRO A 171 10.66 -2.02 -11.21
C PRO A 171 11.70 -1.19 -12.00
N ASP A 172 12.31 -1.81 -13.01
CA ASP A 172 13.39 -1.28 -13.84
C ASP A 172 12.89 -0.25 -14.88
N GLU A 173 11.59 -0.24 -15.18
CA GLU A 173 10.92 0.65 -16.14
C GLU A 173 10.32 1.90 -15.47
N LEU A 174 10.33 1.98 -14.13
CA LEU A 174 9.78 3.13 -13.41
C LEU A 174 10.69 4.36 -13.55
N PRO A 175 10.15 5.56 -13.84
CA PRO A 175 10.96 6.77 -13.91
C PRO A 175 11.62 7.07 -12.56
N ALA A 176 12.71 7.82 -12.58
CA ALA A 176 13.33 8.31 -11.36
C ALA A 176 12.33 9.15 -10.56
N VAL A 177 12.38 9.01 -9.23
CA VAL A 177 11.47 9.72 -8.34
C VAL A 177 11.78 11.22 -8.32
N ASP A 178 10.79 12.04 -8.69
CA ASP A 178 10.87 13.50 -8.56
C ASP A 178 10.55 13.95 -7.13
N LEU A 179 11.60 14.04 -6.31
CA LEU A 179 11.46 14.45 -4.90
C LEU A 179 11.03 15.91 -4.72
N VAL A 180 11.19 16.77 -5.74
CA VAL A 180 10.71 18.15 -5.65
C VAL A 180 9.19 18.16 -5.65
N ARG A 181 8.56 17.37 -6.53
CA ARG A 181 7.10 17.22 -6.58
C ARG A 181 6.56 16.52 -5.35
N VAL A 182 7.21 15.44 -4.90
CA VAL A 182 6.81 14.75 -3.66
C VAL A 182 6.84 15.72 -2.47
N ARG A 183 7.87 16.56 -2.34
CA ARG A 183 7.95 17.54 -1.27
C ARG A 183 6.88 18.63 -1.36
N ALA A 184 6.49 19.02 -2.57
CA ALA A 184 5.39 19.96 -2.78
C ALA A 184 4.04 19.35 -2.40
N THR A 185 3.85 18.05 -2.66
CA THR A 185 2.61 17.32 -2.35
C THR A 185 2.48 17.00 -0.86
N TYR A 186 3.59 16.69 -0.17
CA TYR A 186 3.62 16.34 1.26
C TYR A 186 4.51 17.31 2.06
N PRO A 187 4.12 18.59 2.17
CA PRO A 187 4.97 19.63 2.77
C PRO A 187 5.25 19.41 4.27
N GLU A 188 4.36 18.71 4.97
CA GLU A 188 4.47 18.39 6.39
C GLU A 188 5.28 17.11 6.68
N VAL A 189 5.58 16.31 5.66
CA VAL A 189 6.30 15.04 5.82
C VAL A 189 7.80 15.27 5.69
N VAL A 190 8.55 14.84 6.71
CA VAL A 190 10.01 14.97 6.71
C VAL A 190 10.61 13.94 5.75
N ILE A 191 11.46 14.40 4.83
CA ILE A 191 12.24 13.55 3.93
C ILE A 191 13.66 13.46 4.46
N PHE A 192 14.07 12.25 4.83
CA PHE A 192 15.41 11.94 5.33
C PHE A 192 16.32 11.47 4.19
N ASP A 193 17.62 11.77 4.30
CA ASP A 193 18.63 11.27 3.37
C ASP A 193 19.21 9.92 3.80
N ARG A 194 19.13 9.59 5.10
CA ARG A 194 19.64 8.34 5.68
C ARG A 194 18.54 7.63 6.44
N GLU A 195 18.50 6.30 6.30
CA GLU A 195 17.49 5.48 6.96
C GLU A 195 17.64 5.50 8.48
N GLU A 196 18.86 5.44 8.99
CA GLU A 196 19.16 5.50 10.43
C GLU A 196 18.58 6.76 11.11
N ASP A 197 18.66 7.91 10.45
CA ASP A 197 18.09 9.17 10.97
C ASP A 197 16.56 9.09 11.01
N MET A 198 15.95 8.53 9.96
CA MET A 198 14.50 8.33 9.90
C MET A 198 14.00 7.42 11.03
N LEU A 199 14.70 6.31 11.28
CA LEU A 199 14.32 5.35 12.34
C LEU A 199 14.61 5.88 13.74
N ALA A 200 15.64 6.71 13.90
CA ALA A 200 15.93 7.34 15.18
C ALA A 200 14.81 8.30 15.62
N VAL A 201 14.22 9.03 14.66
CA VAL A 201 13.11 9.96 14.93
C VAL A 201 11.76 9.25 14.97
N PHE A 202 11.53 8.30 14.06
CA PHE A 202 10.27 7.58 13.90
C PHE A 202 10.50 6.06 13.97
N PRO A 203 10.83 5.50 15.14
CA PRO A 203 11.03 4.07 15.27
C PRO A 203 9.73 3.33 14.94
N PRO A 204 9.79 2.23 14.16
CA PRO A 204 8.68 1.30 14.03
C PRO A 204 8.26 0.78 15.41
N THR A 205 7.01 0.33 15.52
CA THR A 205 6.58 -0.44 16.68
C THR A 205 7.48 -1.67 16.79
N ALA A 206 7.90 -1.99 18.01
CA ALA A 206 8.60 -3.25 18.29
C ALA A 206 7.80 -4.43 17.73
N ASP A 207 8.48 -5.53 17.47
CA ASP A 207 7.94 -6.70 16.78
C ASP A 207 6.50 -7.04 17.19
N GLY A 208 5.73 -7.50 16.20
CA GLY A 208 4.35 -7.92 16.39
C GLY A 208 4.20 -9.00 17.47
N PRO A 209 2.96 -9.28 17.91
CA PRO A 209 2.73 -10.33 18.90
C PRO A 209 3.38 -11.64 18.47
N GLU A 210 4.04 -12.32 19.40
CA GLU A 210 4.41 -13.73 19.22
C GLU A 210 3.09 -14.53 19.22
N LEU A 211 2.73 -15.09 18.06
CA LEU A 211 1.52 -15.87 17.85
C LEU A 211 1.80 -17.38 17.95
#